data_AF-H1HQG8-F1
#
_entry.id   AF-H1HQG8-F1
#
_cell.length_a   1.000
_cell.length_b   1.000
_cell.length_c   1.000
_cell.angle_alpha   90.00
_cell.angle_beta   90.00
_cell.angle_gamma   90.00
#
_symmetry.space_group_name_H-M   'P 1'
#
loop_
_entity.id
_entity.type
_entity.pdbx_description
1 polymer ?
#
loop_
_entity_poly.entity_id
_entity_poly.type
_entity_poly.pdbx_seq_one_letter_code
_entity_poly.pdbx_strand_id
1 'polypeptide(L)'
;MKNKQFILLVFSLVFSLCSWGQSSAEVTAVEVENESQLVDGGLYIMTGFADNSYHAMGYQGIKGAFYFSSLQDGSVSAHTLVADVQPHCDILQFQKKEDGWYIKDLTAEQNDDSHCYLCYDKAEVGYLRTTYLTSEKCLATFEKESGGFHLLIDGYAVRYDDVKGRYRLCDDAKKFNPVRLYHVQNTKISLSEQIGLDCIDADIDVSLHRVFKPECYNTFIVPFDIPNYKQLFGQEAAAYIPTACKEGLIYFTEVKSDLKANTPYLIFGKINIPANHVYEIGLVKASHKSNETLTYHIPGLTCYGTYKVDKFASKRNMYIFGDNNIVKVKDKSKVKASLNAFRWLLVCDKTPKADALRFEKVATEIKSLRISRKNDDRIYTLGGLYMGSSIQYLPKGIYIRNGKKIVVR
;
A
#
# COMPACT_ATOMS: atom_id res chain seq x y z
N MET A 1 2.20 -54.17 44.86
CA MET A 1 3.35 -54.38 43.94
C MET A 1 2.86 -55.25 42.79
N LYS A 2 2.77 -54.89 41.51
CA LYS A 2 3.23 -53.77 40.69
C LYS A 2 2.10 -53.44 39.70
N ASN A 3 1.76 -52.16 39.55
CA ASN A 3 0.81 -51.66 38.55
C ASN A 3 1.43 -51.73 37.15
N LYS A 4 0.72 -52.34 36.20
CA LYS A 4 0.98 -52.20 34.76
C LYS A 4 0.36 -50.89 34.29
N GLN A 5 1.18 -49.90 33.94
CA GLN A 5 0.71 -48.71 33.23
C GLN A 5 0.70 -48.98 31.72
N PHE A 6 -0.50 -48.88 31.16
CA PHE A 6 -0.80 -48.84 29.74
C PHE A 6 -0.35 -47.46 29.22
N ILE A 7 0.58 -47.43 28.26
CA ILE A 7 0.95 -46.19 27.55
C ILE A 7 -0.08 -46.01 26.43
N LEU A 8 -0.98 -45.04 26.61
CA LEU A 8 -1.91 -44.59 25.58
C LEU A 8 -1.18 -43.57 24.69
N LEU A 9 -0.86 -43.97 23.46
CA LEU A 9 -0.21 -43.13 22.46
C LEU A 9 -1.27 -42.24 21.81
N VAL A 10 -1.43 -41.01 22.32
CA VAL A 10 -2.28 -39.98 21.70
C VAL A 10 -1.48 -39.31 20.60
N PHE A 11 -1.78 -39.64 19.34
CA PHE A 11 -1.36 -38.88 18.17
C PHE A 11 -2.15 -37.56 18.14
N SER A 12 -1.59 -36.49 18.73
CA SER A 12 -2.05 -35.13 18.43
C SER A 12 -1.36 -34.67 17.13
N LEU A 13 -2.10 -34.71 16.03
CA LEU A 13 -1.80 -33.95 14.82
C LEU A 13 -1.82 -32.46 15.16
N VAL A 14 -0.65 -31.91 15.51
CA VAL A 14 -0.45 -30.47 15.53
C VAL A 14 -0.29 -30.04 14.08
N PHE A 15 -1.35 -29.50 13.49
CA PHE A 15 -1.22 -28.59 12.36
C PHE A 15 -0.34 -27.42 12.83
N SER A 16 0.95 -27.47 12.49
CA SER A 16 1.82 -26.30 12.59
C SER A 16 1.32 -25.27 11.59
N LEU A 17 0.43 -24.39 12.05
CA LEU A 17 0.41 -23.03 11.57
C LEU A 17 1.78 -22.46 11.94
N CYS A 18 2.73 -22.52 10.99
CA CYS A 18 3.92 -21.70 11.06
C CYS A 18 3.43 -20.26 10.94
N SER A 19 3.15 -19.64 12.09
CA SER A 19 3.33 -18.21 12.22
C SER A 19 4.73 -17.90 11.73
N TRP A 20 4.86 -16.83 10.95
CA TRP A 20 6.15 -16.22 10.68
C TRP A 20 6.95 -16.22 11.98
N GLY A 21 8.22 -16.64 11.94
CA GLY A 21 9.09 -16.61 13.11
C GLY A 21 9.15 -15.19 13.66
N GLN A 22 8.24 -14.87 14.59
CA GLN A 22 8.12 -13.59 15.26
C GLN A 22 9.22 -13.56 16.32
N SER A 23 10.41 -13.17 15.89
CA SER A 23 11.16 -12.25 16.73
C SER A 23 10.52 -10.89 16.53
N SER A 24 9.43 -10.58 17.23
CA SER A 24 8.96 -9.20 17.30
C SER A 24 10.02 -8.44 18.08
N ALA A 25 10.84 -7.67 17.37
CA ALA A 25 11.69 -6.70 18.06
C ALA A 25 10.75 -5.75 18.82
N GLU A 26 11.14 -5.36 20.02
CA GLU A 26 10.33 -4.48 20.85
C GLU A 26 10.15 -3.14 20.12
N VAL A 27 8.92 -2.60 20.12
CA VAL A 27 8.66 -1.28 19.56
C VAL A 27 9.53 -0.28 20.31
N THR A 28 10.26 0.54 19.55
CA THR A 28 11.05 1.62 20.15
C THR A 28 10.39 2.95 19.84
N ALA A 29 10.35 3.85 20.82
CA ALA A 29 9.82 5.20 20.70
C ALA A 29 10.83 6.18 21.32
N VAL A 30 11.39 7.08 20.51
CA VAL A 30 12.39 8.07 20.94
C VAL A 30 11.81 9.46 20.76
N GLU A 31 11.78 10.26 21.82
CA GLU A 31 11.23 11.62 21.78
C GLU A 31 12.03 12.49 20.80
N VAL A 32 11.31 13.26 19.98
CA VAL A 32 11.87 14.22 19.04
C VAL A 32 11.99 15.57 19.73
N GLU A 33 13.22 16.05 19.88
CA GLU A 33 13.58 17.29 20.56
C GLU A 33 13.98 18.41 19.59
N ASN A 34 14.17 18.10 18.30
CA ASN A 34 14.51 19.08 17.28
C ASN A 34 14.21 18.56 15.85
N GLU A 35 14.06 19.50 14.91
CA GLU A 35 13.72 19.18 13.51
C GLU A 35 14.78 18.30 12.84
N SER A 36 16.06 18.42 13.22
CA SER A 36 17.14 17.64 12.59
C SER A 36 17.10 16.14 12.89
N GLN A 37 16.30 15.72 13.87
CA GLN A 37 16.02 14.31 14.16
C GLN A 37 14.94 13.72 13.26
N LEU A 38 14.24 14.55 12.46
CA LEU A 38 13.22 14.06 11.54
C LEU A 38 13.86 13.38 10.33
N VAL A 39 13.23 12.29 9.92
CA VAL A 39 13.62 11.45 8.80
C VAL A 39 12.51 11.48 7.75
N ASP A 40 12.87 11.75 6.50
CA ASP A 40 11.94 11.67 5.36
C ASP A 40 11.48 10.22 5.16
N GLY A 41 10.16 9.99 5.26
CA GLY A 41 9.57 8.65 5.31
C GLY A 41 9.61 7.98 6.68
N GLY A 42 10.16 8.63 7.71
CA GLY A 42 10.15 8.09 9.08
C GLY A 42 8.75 8.01 9.66
N LEU A 43 8.56 7.09 10.62
CA LEU A 43 7.29 6.85 11.30
C LEU A 43 7.30 7.42 12.72
N TYR A 44 6.20 8.01 13.13
CA TYR A 44 6.08 8.73 14.39
C TYR A 44 4.73 8.48 15.05
N ILE A 45 4.69 8.66 16.36
CA ILE A 45 3.43 8.84 17.10
C ILE A 45 3.43 10.23 17.74
N MET A 46 2.25 10.78 17.95
CA MET A 46 2.07 12.03 18.70
C MET A 46 1.17 11.77 19.90
N THR A 47 1.52 12.34 21.05
CA THR A 47 0.78 12.18 22.31
C THR A 47 0.56 13.52 22.98
N GLY A 48 -0.62 13.74 23.56
CA GLY A 48 -0.84 14.82 24.53
C GLY A 48 -0.17 14.47 25.86
N PHE A 49 0.40 15.45 26.56
CA PHE A 49 1.00 15.25 27.87
C PHE A 49 0.42 16.22 28.90
N ALA A 50 -0.35 15.70 29.86
CA ALA A 50 -1.01 16.47 30.91
C ALA A 50 -1.00 15.66 32.21
N ASP A 51 -0.88 16.32 33.37
CA ASP A 51 -0.89 15.67 34.69
C ASP A 51 0.02 14.43 34.80
N ASN A 52 1.26 14.55 34.28
CA ASN A 52 2.25 13.47 34.20
C ASN A 52 1.76 12.20 33.49
N SER A 53 0.79 12.35 32.58
CA SER A 53 0.19 11.26 31.83
C SER A 53 0.22 11.54 30.32
N TYR A 54 0.37 10.49 29.54
CA TYR A 54 0.30 10.48 28.09
C TYR A 54 -1.11 10.13 27.64
N HIS A 55 -1.55 10.84 26.61
CA HIS A 55 -2.85 10.66 25.99
C HIS A 55 -2.66 10.33 24.54
N ALA A 56 -3.31 9.26 24.06
CA ALA A 56 -3.15 8.81 22.70
C ALA A 56 -3.69 9.82 21.69
N MET A 57 -3.12 9.89 20.50
CA MET A 57 -3.72 10.61 19.39
C MET A 57 -4.35 9.62 18.43
N GLY A 58 -5.67 9.68 18.28
CA GLY A 58 -6.40 8.90 17.29
C GLY A 58 -7.39 9.76 16.50
N TYR A 59 -7.45 9.56 15.19
CA TYR A 59 -8.40 10.21 14.30
C TYR A 59 -9.76 9.50 14.39
N GLN A 60 -10.78 10.21 14.86
CA GLN A 60 -12.07 9.60 15.14
C GLN A 60 -13.25 10.49 14.73
N GLY A 61 -14.32 9.83 14.27
CA GLY A 61 -15.60 10.46 13.97
C GLY A 61 -16.51 10.48 15.20
N ILE A 62 -16.73 11.66 15.78
CA ILE A 62 -17.60 11.84 16.96
C ILE A 62 -18.78 12.74 16.57
N LYS A 63 -20.00 12.21 16.66
CA LYS A 63 -21.26 12.95 16.38
C LYS A 63 -21.27 13.66 15.02
N GLY A 64 -20.68 13.02 13.99
CA GLY A 64 -20.62 13.56 12.62
C GLY A 64 -19.47 14.52 12.34
N ALA A 65 -18.59 14.79 13.31
CA ALA A 65 -17.37 15.56 13.12
C ALA A 65 -16.13 14.67 13.29
N PHE A 66 -15.14 14.82 12.41
CA PHE A 66 -13.89 14.07 12.45
C PHE A 66 -12.73 14.95 12.90
N TYR A 67 -12.02 14.50 13.93
CA TYR A 67 -10.87 15.19 14.52
C TYR A 67 -10.00 14.21 15.33
N PHE A 68 -8.78 14.66 15.66
CA PHE A 68 -7.87 13.90 16.51
C PHE A 68 -8.24 14.04 18.00
N SER A 69 -8.29 12.92 18.71
CA SER A 69 -8.72 12.85 20.10
C SER A 69 -8.15 11.63 20.82
N SER A 70 -8.02 11.74 22.15
CA SER A 70 -7.62 10.67 23.07
C SER A 70 -8.81 9.92 23.68
N LEU A 71 -10.03 10.18 23.19
CA LEU A 71 -11.21 9.52 23.72
C LEU A 71 -11.23 8.06 23.28
N GLN A 72 -11.38 7.15 24.24
CA GLN A 72 -11.61 5.74 24.06
C GLN A 72 -12.90 5.38 24.82
N ASP A 73 -13.85 4.76 24.13
CA ASP A 73 -15.19 4.44 24.66
C ASP A 73 -15.91 5.64 25.32
N GLY A 74 -15.66 6.84 24.82
CA GLY A 74 -16.27 8.10 25.30
C GLY A 74 -15.57 8.72 26.51
N SER A 75 -14.45 8.17 26.95
CA SER A 75 -13.64 8.65 28.08
C SER A 75 -12.21 8.99 27.66
N VAL A 76 -11.56 9.93 28.33
CA VAL A 76 -10.16 10.29 28.06
C VAL A 76 -9.26 9.14 28.52
N SER A 77 -8.53 8.51 27.58
CA SER A 77 -7.50 7.52 27.94
C SER A 77 -6.23 8.23 28.41
N ALA A 78 -5.58 7.66 29.43
CA ALA A 78 -4.37 8.21 30.04
C ALA A 78 -3.43 7.07 30.44
N HIS A 79 -2.13 7.27 30.20
CA HIS A 79 -1.09 6.27 30.41
C HIS A 79 0.13 6.91 31.08
N THR A 80 0.88 6.18 31.89
CA THR A 80 2.05 6.73 32.59
C THR A 80 3.35 6.59 31.80
N LEU A 81 3.39 5.66 30.83
CA LEU A 81 4.56 5.40 29.99
C LEU A 81 4.21 5.53 28.50
N VAL A 82 5.20 5.95 27.71
CA VAL A 82 5.07 6.07 26.25
C VAL A 82 4.81 4.70 25.60
N ALA A 83 5.43 3.64 26.13
CA ALA A 83 5.22 2.27 25.65
C ALA A 83 3.75 1.81 25.79
N ASP A 84 3.04 2.30 26.80
CA ASP A 84 1.65 1.91 27.05
C ASP A 84 0.65 2.68 26.19
N VAL A 85 0.97 3.94 25.83
CA VAL A 85 0.09 4.77 24.97
C VAL A 85 0.32 4.52 23.49
N GLN A 86 1.52 4.08 23.09
CA GLN A 86 1.92 3.89 21.69
C GLN A 86 0.96 2.99 20.90
N PRO A 87 0.48 1.84 21.42
CA PRO A 87 -0.46 0.98 20.69
C PRO A 87 -1.82 1.62 20.39
N HIS A 88 -2.14 2.72 21.08
CA HIS A 88 -3.39 3.46 20.93
C HIS A 88 -3.26 4.70 20.03
N CYS A 89 -2.04 5.02 19.60
CA CYS A 89 -1.78 6.17 18.74
C CYS A 89 -1.86 5.80 17.26
N ASP A 90 -2.33 6.75 16.45
CA ASP A 90 -2.14 6.70 15.01
C ASP A 90 -0.67 6.79 14.63
N ILE A 91 -0.30 6.09 13.57
CA ILE A 91 1.04 6.11 13.00
C ILE A 91 1.11 7.24 11.98
N LEU A 92 1.96 8.21 12.25
CA LEU A 92 2.22 9.36 11.41
C LEU A 92 3.48 9.14 10.58
N GLN A 93 3.44 9.52 9.31
CA GLN A 93 4.57 9.54 8.43
C GLN A 93 4.95 10.98 8.11
N PHE A 94 6.21 11.32 8.33
CA PHE A 94 6.76 12.63 7.93
C PHE A 94 7.32 12.54 6.52
N GLN A 95 6.97 13.52 5.69
CA GLN A 95 7.37 13.60 4.29
C GLN A 95 8.02 14.95 4.02
N LYS A 96 9.26 14.95 3.53
CA LYS A 96 9.93 16.17 3.10
C LYS A 96 9.58 16.48 1.65
N LYS A 97 9.06 17.68 1.41
CA LYS A 97 8.84 18.27 0.08
C LYS A 97 9.69 19.53 -0.09
N GLU A 98 9.64 20.12 -1.29
CA GLU A 98 10.44 21.31 -1.63
C GLU A 98 10.17 22.50 -0.70
N ASP A 99 8.93 22.67 -0.26
CA ASP A 99 8.45 23.77 0.58
C ASP A 99 8.43 23.46 2.08
N GLY A 100 8.63 22.20 2.48
CA GLY A 100 8.82 21.83 3.89
C GLY A 100 8.30 20.44 4.25
N TRP A 101 7.91 20.27 5.51
CA TRP A 101 7.44 19.00 6.03
C TRP A 101 5.93 18.86 5.92
N TYR A 102 5.49 17.65 5.63
CA TYR A 102 4.09 17.24 5.62
C TYR A 102 3.93 16.00 6.48
N ILE A 103 2.80 15.89 7.16
CA ILE A 103 2.52 14.75 8.04
C ILE A 103 1.31 14.01 7.48
N LYS A 104 1.49 12.73 7.18
CA LYS A 104 0.45 11.83 6.69
C LYS A 104 0.11 10.82 7.77
N ASP A 105 -1.15 10.72 8.14
CA ASP A 105 -1.68 9.68 8.99
C ASP A 105 -1.85 8.38 8.19
N LEU A 106 -1.17 7.31 8.63
CA LEU A 106 -1.22 5.97 8.02
C LEU A 106 -2.26 5.06 8.70
N THR A 107 -2.84 5.47 9.83
CA THR A 107 -3.80 4.66 10.61
C THR A 107 -5.25 5.08 10.39
N ALA A 108 -5.51 6.28 9.88
CA ALA A 108 -6.85 6.80 9.56
C ALA A 108 -7.70 6.01 8.51
N GLU A 109 -7.33 4.77 8.19
CA GLU A 109 -7.95 3.91 7.18
C GLU A 109 -9.24 3.20 7.65
N GLN A 110 -10.20 3.90 8.27
CA GLN A 110 -11.52 3.28 8.51
C GLN A 110 -12.76 4.07 8.06
N ASN A 111 -12.65 5.32 7.60
CA ASN A 111 -13.88 6.12 7.37
C ASN A 111 -13.98 6.93 6.07
N ASP A 112 -12.89 7.25 5.39
CA ASP A 112 -12.89 7.89 4.05
C ASP A 112 -11.47 7.81 3.48
N ASP A 113 -11.24 6.94 2.48
CA ASP A 113 -9.95 6.57 1.84
C ASP A 113 -9.17 7.73 1.21
N SER A 114 -9.51 8.97 1.53
CA SER A 114 -8.95 10.17 0.94
C SER A 114 -8.25 11.09 1.96
N HIS A 115 -8.73 11.29 3.19
CA HIS A 115 -8.19 12.36 4.04
C HIS A 115 -7.09 11.84 4.98
N CYS A 116 -5.82 12.04 4.63
CA CYS A 116 -4.67 11.52 5.39
C CYS A 116 -3.63 12.59 5.80
N TYR A 117 -3.60 13.75 5.17
CA TYR A 117 -2.60 14.78 5.52
C TYR A 117 -3.10 15.68 6.64
N LEU A 118 -2.35 15.81 7.73
CA LEU A 118 -2.69 16.73 8.82
C LEU A 118 -2.76 18.16 8.28
N CYS A 119 -3.83 18.87 8.61
CA CYS A 119 -4.07 20.23 8.12
C CYS A 119 -4.86 21.10 9.10
N TYR A 120 -4.72 22.41 8.91
CA TYR A 120 -5.63 23.40 9.46
C TYR A 120 -6.91 23.52 8.59
N ASP A 121 -8.08 23.41 9.23
CA ASP A 121 -9.38 23.60 8.58
C ASP A 121 -10.02 24.94 9.02
N LYS A 122 -10.33 25.79 8.03
CA LYS A 122 -10.95 27.10 8.25
C LYS A 122 -12.44 27.00 8.61
N ALA A 123 -13.11 25.91 8.24
CA ALA A 123 -14.52 25.72 8.58
C ALA A 123 -14.72 25.41 10.07
N GLU A 124 -13.73 24.75 10.70
CA GLU A 124 -13.77 24.30 12.09
C GLU A 124 -12.51 24.80 12.81
N VAL A 125 -12.47 26.12 13.06
CA VAL A 125 -11.30 26.81 13.60
C VAL A 125 -10.79 26.16 14.88
N GLY A 126 -9.50 25.85 14.88
CA GLY A 126 -8.76 25.32 16.02
C GLY A 126 -8.86 23.81 16.20
N TYR A 127 -9.47 23.07 15.28
CA TYR A 127 -9.35 21.61 15.23
C TYR A 127 -8.20 21.18 14.31
N LEU A 128 -7.44 20.16 14.75
CA LEU A 128 -6.54 19.43 13.87
C LEU A 128 -7.36 18.40 13.08
N ARG A 129 -7.22 18.38 11.76
CA ARG A 129 -7.97 17.49 10.84
C ARG A 129 -7.05 16.88 9.79
N THR A 130 -7.60 16.05 8.92
CA THR A 130 -6.92 15.51 7.74
C THR A 130 -7.51 16.02 6.43
N THR A 131 -6.70 16.07 5.37
CA THR A 131 -7.10 16.41 4.00
C THR A 131 -6.55 15.44 2.96
N TYR A 132 -7.17 15.41 1.77
CA TYR A 132 -6.75 14.55 0.65
C TYR A 132 -5.52 15.08 -0.08
N LEU A 133 -5.49 16.39 -0.34
CA LEU A 133 -4.41 17.02 -1.09
C LEU A 133 -3.57 17.88 -0.16
N THR A 134 -2.26 17.76 -0.31
CA THR A 134 -1.36 18.69 0.36
C THR A 134 -1.54 20.11 -0.17
N SER A 135 -1.53 21.06 0.75
CA SER A 135 -1.53 22.51 0.50
C SER A 135 -0.68 23.21 1.54
N GLU A 136 -0.50 24.53 1.43
CA GLU A 136 0.19 25.35 2.45
C GLU A 136 -0.36 25.12 3.87
N LYS A 137 -1.65 24.80 4.01
CA LYS A 137 -2.31 24.53 5.30
C LYS A 137 -1.90 23.21 5.97
N CYS A 138 -1.14 22.38 5.26
CA CYS A 138 -0.61 21.13 5.78
C CYS A 138 0.87 21.27 6.16
N LEU A 139 1.46 22.45 5.96
CA LEU A 139 2.87 22.67 6.21
C LEU A 139 3.15 22.53 7.70
N ALA A 140 3.99 21.56 8.02
CA ALA A 140 4.52 21.33 9.35
C ALA A 140 5.80 22.14 9.52
N THR A 141 5.82 22.98 10.55
CA THR A 141 6.99 23.74 10.98
C THR A 141 7.23 23.52 12.46
N PHE A 142 8.40 23.95 12.94
CA PHE A 142 8.81 23.70 14.31
C PHE A 142 9.41 24.93 14.94
N GLU A 143 9.05 25.16 16.19
CA GLU A 143 9.59 26.25 16.99
C GLU A 143 10.16 25.71 18.29
N LYS A 144 11.22 26.38 18.75
CA LYS A 144 11.84 26.12 20.03
C LYS A 144 11.29 27.12 21.03
N GLU A 145 10.53 26.64 22.02
CA GLU A 145 10.10 27.45 23.16
C GLU A 145 10.92 27.06 24.39
N SER A 146 10.99 27.94 25.39
CA SER A 146 11.63 27.66 26.67
C SER A 146 10.99 26.42 27.32
N GLY A 147 11.61 25.26 27.13
CA GLY A 147 11.15 23.97 27.67
C GLY A 147 10.78 22.90 26.64
N GLY A 148 10.85 23.14 25.32
CA GLY A 148 10.58 22.07 24.36
C GLY A 148 10.57 22.41 22.86
N PHE A 149 10.34 21.35 22.07
CA PHE A 149 10.14 21.34 20.62
C PHE A 149 8.64 21.29 20.32
N HIS A 150 8.11 22.29 19.63
CA HIS A 150 6.69 22.36 19.29
C HIS A 150 6.46 22.18 17.80
N LEU A 151 5.50 21.32 17.46
CA LEU A 151 4.98 21.16 16.11
C LEU A 151 3.91 22.23 15.84
N LEU A 152 4.01 22.88 14.69
CA LEU A 152 3.02 23.80 14.16
C LEU A 152 2.47 23.24 12.86
N ILE A 153 1.18 23.47 12.59
CA ILE A 153 0.53 23.19 11.30
C ILE A 153 -0.08 24.50 10.82
N ASP A 154 0.29 24.95 9.62
CA ASP A 154 -0.12 26.27 9.08
C ASP A 154 0.22 27.43 10.03
N GLY A 155 1.33 27.31 10.78
CA GLY A 155 1.77 28.31 11.77
C GLY A 155 0.99 28.30 13.09
N TYR A 156 0.05 27.37 13.29
CA TYR A 156 -0.66 27.20 14.56
C TYR A 156 -0.04 26.07 15.38
N ALA A 157 0.22 26.30 16.66
CA ALA A 157 0.77 25.28 17.54
C ALA A 157 -0.23 24.13 17.72
N VAL A 158 0.24 22.89 17.57
CA VAL A 158 -0.53 21.68 17.90
C VAL A 158 -0.49 21.50 19.42
N ARG A 159 -1.66 21.42 20.04
CA ARG A 159 -1.82 21.33 21.50
C ARG A 159 -2.90 20.32 21.90
N TYR A 160 -2.91 19.93 23.16
CA TYR A 160 -3.84 18.95 23.72
C TYR A 160 -4.75 19.57 24.80
N ASP A 161 -6.06 19.55 24.53
CA ASP A 161 -7.13 19.89 25.47
C ASP A 161 -7.50 18.61 26.25
N ASP A 162 -6.95 18.48 27.45
CA ASP A 162 -7.12 17.35 28.36
C ASP A 162 -8.54 17.28 28.95
N VAL A 163 -9.18 18.42 29.17
CA VAL A 163 -10.57 18.50 29.63
C VAL A 163 -11.52 17.85 28.63
N LYS A 164 -11.28 18.04 27.32
CA LYS A 164 -12.12 17.46 26.26
C LYS A 164 -11.52 16.21 25.61
N GLY A 165 -10.28 15.86 25.91
CA GLY A 165 -9.51 14.82 25.23
C GLY A 165 -9.28 15.09 23.74
N ARG A 166 -8.94 16.33 23.35
CA ARG A 166 -8.88 16.74 21.92
C ARG A 166 -7.57 17.38 21.54
N TYR A 167 -7.13 17.12 20.31
CA TYR A 167 -6.00 17.81 19.70
C TYR A 167 -6.48 19.05 18.96
N ARG A 168 -5.81 20.16 19.20
CA ARG A 168 -6.23 21.51 18.81
C ARG A 168 -5.09 22.24 18.12
N LEU A 169 -5.45 23.17 17.24
CA LEU A 169 -4.55 24.16 16.65
C LEU A 169 -4.81 25.50 17.34
N CYS A 170 -3.77 26.18 17.82
CA CYS A 170 -3.90 27.39 18.62
C CYS A 170 -2.81 28.41 18.31
N ASP A 171 -3.18 29.69 18.32
CA ASP A 171 -2.24 30.83 18.27
C ASP A 171 -1.49 31.00 19.59
N ASP A 172 -2.15 30.72 20.71
CA ASP A 172 -1.55 30.79 22.05
C ASP A 172 -1.17 29.39 22.53
N ALA A 173 0.12 29.11 22.43
CA ALA A 173 0.80 27.91 22.92
C ALA A 173 0.51 27.56 24.40
N LYS A 174 0.18 28.56 25.24
CA LYS A 174 0.00 28.39 26.68
C LYS A 174 -1.42 27.97 27.08
N LYS A 175 -2.37 28.02 26.14
CA LYS A 175 -3.78 27.77 26.41
C LYS A 175 -4.09 26.31 26.74
N PHE A 176 -3.30 25.39 26.19
CA PHE A 176 -3.52 23.95 26.26
C PHE A 176 -2.20 23.23 26.49
N ASN A 177 -2.28 21.95 26.85
CA ASN A 177 -1.12 21.15 27.18
C ASN A 177 -0.25 20.88 25.93
N PRO A 178 1.08 20.69 26.11
CA PRO A 178 1.97 20.34 25.02
C PRO A 178 1.64 18.97 24.43
N VAL A 179 1.93 18.81 23.14
CA VAL A 179 2.07 17.50 22.52
C VAL A 179 3.55 17.10 22.49
N ARG A 180 3.80 15.80 22.49
CA ARG A 180 5.11 15.19 22.32
C ARG A 180 5.10 14.30 21.10
N LEU A 181 6.18 14.34 20.33
CA LEU A 181 6.37 13.58 19.11
C LEU A 181 7.46 12.54 19.36
N TYR A 182 7.23 11.30 18.94
CA TYR A 182 8.20 10.22 19.09
C TYR A 182 8.46 9.56 17.75
N HIS A 183 9.73 9.41 17.39
CA HIS A 183 10.14 8.56 16.27
C HIS A 183 10.01 7.09 16.69
N VAL A 184 9.29 6.29 15.90
CA VAL A 184 9.03 4.89 16.20
C VAL A 184 9.66 3.92 15.21
N GLN A 185 10.15 2.79 15.72
CA GLN A 185 10.66 1.66 14.93
C GLN A 185 10.11 0.35 15.47
N ASN A 186 10.15 -0.69 14.65
CA ASN A 186 9.56 -2.01 14.90
C ASN A 186 8.03 -1.93 15.15
N THR A 187 7.37 -0.92 14.60
CA THR A 187 5.91 -0.75 14.70
C THR A 187 5.20 -1.49 13.57
N LYS A 188 3.89 -1.69 13.72
CA LYS A 188 3.06 -2.32 12.69
C LYS A 188 2.34 -1.26 11.85
N ILE A 189 2.40 -1.41 10.52
CA ILE A 189 1.61 -0.60 9.58
C ILE A 189 0.77 -1.48 8.66
N SER A 190 -0.34 -0.92 8.19
CA SER A 190 -1.13 -1.52 7.12
C SER A 190 -0.78 -0.85 5.80
N LEU A 191 -0.56 -1.66 4.76
CA LEU A 191 -0.39 -1.19 3.39
C LEU A 191 -1.50 -1.80 2.53
N SER A 192 -2.12 -1.01 1.64
CA SER A 192 -3.18 -1.52 0.77
C SER A 192 -2.98 -1.14 -0.70
N GLU A 193 -3.61 -1.88 -1.61
CA GLU A 193 -3.55 -1.53 -3.04
C GLU A 193 -4.33 -0.24 -3.38
N GLN A 194 -5.22 0.21 -2.49
CA GLN A 194 -6.01 1.43 -2.63
C GLN A 194 -5.31 2.65 -2.04
N ILE A 195 -4.57 2.47 -0.96
CA ILE A 195 -3.95 3.55 -0.20
C ILE A 195 -2.43 3.43 -0.34
N GLY A 196 -1.89 4.42 -1.03
CA GLY A 196 -0.51 4.44 -1.44
C GLY A 196 0.46 4.88 -0.36
N LEU A 197 1.70 4.43 -0.49
CA LEU A 197 2.87 4.88 0.26
C LEU A 197 3.70 5.81 -0.64
N ASP A 198 3.94 7.04 -0.20
CA ASP A 198 4.70 8.04 -0.98
C ASP A 198 6.20 7.92 -0.72
N CYS A 199 6.58 7.67 0.54
CA CYS A 199 7.94 7.41 0.99
C CYS A 199 7.86 6.50 2.23
N ILE A 200 8.97 5.91 2.64
CA ILE A 200 9.12 5.18 3.91
C ILE A 200 10.61 5.01 4.22
N ASP A 201 10.99 5.11 5.48
CA ASP A 201 12.29 4.65 6.00
C ASP A 201 12.13 4.18 7.45
N ALA A 202 11.84 2.89 7.62
CA ALA A 202 11.56 2.31 8.93
C ALA A 202 11.74 0.80 8.94
N ASP A 203 12.06 0.26 10.12
CA ASP A 203 11.91 -1.15 10.46
C ASP A 203 10.47 -1.36 10.95
N ILE A 204 9.71 -2.22 10.26
CA ILE A 204 8.26 -2.34 10.42
C ILE A 204 7.76 -3.77 10.29
N ASP A 205 6.74 -4.12 11.07
CA ASP A 205 5.81 -5.20 10.74
C ASP A 205 4.75 -4.68 9.76
N VAL A 206 4.40 -5.47 8.75
CA VAL A 206 3.53 -5.04 7.65
C VAL A 206 2.33 -5.96 7.51
N SER A 207 1.12 -5.41 7.61
CA SER A 207 -0.09 -6.04 7.09
C SER A 207 -0.34 -5.57 5.66
N LEU A 208 -0.08 -6.42 4.67
CA LEU A 208 -0.34 -6.08 3.27
C LEU A 208 -1.73 -6.54 2.85
N HIS A 209 -2.66 -5.61 2.67
CA HIS A 209 -3.99 -5.86 2.14
C HIS A 209 -3.97 -5.83 0.60
N ARG A 210 -4.02 -7.01 -0.02
CA ARG A 210 -3.86 -7.15 -1.47
C ARG A 210 -4.59 -8.34 -2.05
N VAL A 211 -5.34 -8.10 -3.11
CA VAL A 211 -6.06 -9.18 -3.80
C VAL A 211 -5.14 -9.86 -4.81
N PHE A 212 -4.79 -11.12 -4.54
CA PHE A 212 -4.15 -12.00 -5.51
C PHE A 212 -5.18 -12.98 -6.08
N LYS A 213 -5.12 -13.20 -7.39
CA LYS A 213 -5.91 -14.21 -8.08
C LYS A 213 -5.09 -15.48 -8.25
N PRO A 214 -5.51 -16.63 -7.69
CA PRO A 214 -4.89 -17.91 -7.96
C PRO A 214 -4.90 -18.22 -9.47
N GLU A 215 -3.88 -18.95 -9.93
CA GLU A 215 -3.72 -19.39 -11.33
C GLU A 215 -3.76 -18.26 -12.37
N CYS A 216 -3.48 -17.03 -11.94
CA CYS A 216 -3.33 -15.83 -12.76
C CYS A 216 -1.99 -15.14 -12.47
N TYR A 217 -1.50 -14.32 -13.40
CA TYR A 217 -0.28 -13.54 -13.20
C TYR A 217 -0.58 -12.25 -12.45
N ASN A 218 -0.16 -12.19 -11.19
CA ASN A 218 -0.32 -11.02 -10.35
C ASN A 218 1.00 -10.24 -10.36
N THR A 219 0.98 -8.98 -10.81
CA THR A 219 2.13 -8.10 -10.60
C THR A 219 2.36 -7.90 -9.11
N PHE A 220 3.60 -7.72 -8.67
CA PHE A 220 3.99 -7.50 -7.28
C PHE A 220 5.29 -6.71 -7.22
N ILE A 221 5.31 -5.63 -6.43
CA ILE A 221 6.50 -4.83 -6.10
C ILE A 221 6.26 -4.17 -4.73
N VAL A 222 7.23 -4.21 -3.84
CA VAL A 222 7.17 -3.66 -2.46
C VAL A 222 8.50 -3.04 -2.06
N PRO A 223 8.55 -2.08 -1.10
CA PRO A 223 9.76 -1.35 -0.71
C PRO A 223 10.65 -2.10 0.31
N PHE A 224 10.52 -3.42 0.41
CA PHE A 224 11.24 -4.27 1.35
C PHE A 224 11.44 -5.68 0.77
N ASP A 225 12.41 -6.41 1.31
CA ASP A 225 12.65 -7.81 0.92
C ASP A 225 11.53 -8.72 1.48
N ILE A 226 11.16 -9.76 0.72
CA ILE A 226 10.27 -10.83 1.19
C ILE A 226 11.11 -12.10 1.34
N PRO A 227 11.52 -12.45 2.58
CA PRO A 227 12.22 -13.69 2.82
C PRO A 227 11.28 -14.87 2.61
N ASN A 228 11.77 -15.94 1.95
CA ASN A 228 11.03 -17.18 1.73
C ASN A 228 9.56 -16.95 1.30
N TYR A 229 9.36 -16.28 0.15
CA TYR A 229 8.03 -15.88 -0.32
C TYR A 229 7.01 -17.02 -0.40
N LYS A 230 7.45 -18.28 -0.48
CA LYS A 230 6.58 -19.47 -0.46
C LYS A 230 5.91 -19.71 0.88
N GLN A 231 6.47 -19.25 2.00
CA GLN A 231 5.74 -19.24 3.28
C GLN A 231 4.59 -18.23 3.26
N LEU A 232 4.80 -17.06 2.64
CA LEU A 232 3.76 -16.03 2.52
C LEU A 232 2.67 -16.41 1.52
N PHE A 233 3.06 -16.78 0.31
CA PHE A 233 2.14 -17.01 -0.80
C PHE A 233 1.74 -18.49 -0.98
N GLY A 234 2.33 -19.42 -0.23
CA GLY A 234 2.09 -20.85 -0.34
C GLY A 234 3.15 -21.61 -1.15
N GLN A 235 3.32 -22.90 -0.84
CA GLN A 235 4.39 -23.74 -1.42
C GLN A 235 4.27 -23.97 -2.93
N GLU A 236 3.04 -23.91 -3.45
CA GLU A 236 2.73 -24.00 -4.89
C GLU A 236 2.80 -22.64 -5.61
N ALA A 237 3.13 -21.55 -4.90
CA ALA A 237 3.36 -20.26 -5.51
C ALA A 237 4.75 -20.19 -6.19
N ALA A 238 4.79 -19.53 -7.33
CA ALA A 238 5.99 -19.19 -8.07
C ALA A 238 6.08 -17.67 -8.23
N ALA A 239 7.28 -17.14 -8.07
CA ALA A 239 7.59 -15.75 -8.39
C ALA A 239 8.48 -15.72 -9.64
N TYR A 240 8.21 -14.80 -10.57
CA TYR A 240 8.99 -14.66 -11.79
C TYR A 240 9.46 -13.22 -11.97
N ILE A 241 10.71 -13.04 -12.39
CA ILE A 241 11.32 -11.74 -12.70
C ILE A 241 11.57 -11.60 -14.20
N PRO A 242 11.35 -10.43 -14.83
CA PRO A 242 11.75 -10.19 -16.22
C PRO A 242 13.27 -10.24 -16.37
N THR A 243 13.76 -11.04 -17.33
CA THR A 243 15.21 -11.26 -17.54
C THR A 243 15.70 -10.91 -18.94
N ALA A 244 14.85 -10.97 -19.96
CA ALA A 244 15.22 -10.50 -21.30
C ALA A 244 14.01 -10.04 -22.13
N CYS A 245 14.24 -9.12 -23.07
CA CYS A 245 13.30 -8.85 -24.15
C CYS A 245 14.03 -8.86 -25.50
N LYS A 246 13.74 -9.87 -26.33
CA LYS A 246 14.35 -10.02 -27.66
C LYS A 246 13.33 -10.48 -28.68
N GLU A 247 13.40 -9.91 -29.87
CA GLU A 247 12.54 -10.26 -31.01
C GLU A 247 11.03 -10.25 -30.71
N GLY A 248 10.58 -9.31 -29.86
CA GLY A 248 9.17 -9.19 -29.45
C GLY A 248 8.70 -10.29 -28.49
N LEU A 249 9.63 -11.05 -27.89
CA LEU A 249 9.37 -12.00 -26.81
C LEU A 249 9.90 -11.42 -25.49
N ILE A 250 9.19 -11.66 -24.40
CA ILE A 250 9.53 -11.21 -23.05
C ILE A 250 9.77 -12.46 -22.20
N TYR A 251 10.97 -12.59 -21.66
CA TYR A 251 11.42 -13.73 -20.89
C TYR A 251 11.36 -13.43 -19.40
N PHE A 252 10.87 -14.40 -18.67
CA PHE A 252 10.72 -14.40 -17.23
C PHE A 252 11.40 -15.64 -16.67
N THR A 253 12.17 -15.46 -15.60
CA THR A 253 12.84 -16.56 -14.91
C THR A 253 12.25 -16.70 -13.51
N GLU A 254 11.99 -17.94 -13.10
CA GLU A 254 11.49 -18.24 -11.76
C GLU A 254 12.55 -17.91 -10.68
N VAL A 255 12.14 -17.17 -9.66
CA VAL A 255 12.95 -16.85 -8.49
C VAL A 255 12.91 -18.03 -7.53
N LYS A 256 14.07 -18.49 -7.04
CA LYS A 256 14.18 -19.66 -6.16
C LYS A 256 14.34 -19.34 -4.67
N SER A 257 14.64 -18.09 -4.36
CA SER A 257 14.94 -17.58 -3.02
C SER A 257 14.01 -16.41 -2.68
N ASP A 258 14.49 -15.47 -1.89
CA ASP A 258 13.77 -14.27 -1.46
C ASP A 258 13.43 -13.33 -2.62
N LEU A 259 12.37 -12.54 -2.45
CA LEU A 259 12.06 -11.41 -3.33
C LEU A 259 12.77 -10.17 -2.79
N LYS A 260 13.32 -9.37 -3.70
CA LYS A 260 14.06 -8.16 -3.35
C LYS A 260 13.19 -6.91 -3.40
N ALA A 261 13.47 -5.99 -2.48
CA ALA A 261 12.86 -4.67 -2.45
C ALA A 261 12.96 -3.99 -3.82
N ASN A 262 11.98 -3.13 -4.14
CA ASN A 262 11.98 -2.30 -5.34
C ASN A 262 12.11 -3.06 -6.67
N THR A 263 11.89 -4.39 -6.66
CA THR A 263 12.05 -5.25 -7.84
C THR A 263 10.70 -5.79 -8.32
N PRO A 264 10.37 -5.72 -9.62
CA PRO A 264 9.09 -6.20 -10.13
C PRO A 264 9.07 -7.73 -10.28
N TYR A 265 8.06 -8.35 -9.66
CA TYR A 265 7.79 -9.78 -9.77
C TYR A 265 6.39 -10.06 -10.32
N LEU A 266 6.22 -11.21 -10.97
CA LEU A 266 4.92 -11.84 -11.20
C LEU A 266 4.74 -12.99 -10.22
N ILE A 267 3.69 -12.95 -9.41
CA ILE A 267 3.28 -14.03 -8.52
C ILE A 267 2.19 -14.85 -9.22
N PHE A 268 2.40 -16.16 -9.30
CA PHE A 268 1.52 -17.11 -9.98
C PHE A 268 1.44 -18.44 -9.21
N GLY A 269 0.39 -19.22 -9.44
CA GLY A 269 0.22 -20.58 -8.90
C GLY A 269 -1.01 -20.70 -8.01
N LYS A 270 -1.08 -21.78 -7.21
CA LYS A 270 -2.08 -21.89 -6.14
C LYS A 270 -1.61 -21.07 -4.95
N ILE A 271 -2.02 -19.81 -4.95
CA ILE A 271 -1.66 -18.84 -3.92
C ILE A 271 -2.53 -19.11 -2.68
N ASN A 272 -1.90 -19.12 -1.50
CA ASN A 272 -2.60 -19.10 -0.22
C ASN A 272 -3.31 -17.76 -0.06
N ILE A 273 -4.64 -17.77 0.04
CA ILE A 273 -5.44 -16.56 0.21
C ILE A 273 -5.86 -16.46 1.68
N PRO A 274 -5.23 -15.61 2.50
CA PRO A 274 -5.61 -15.40 3.89
C PRO A 274 -6.97 -14.70 4.00
N ALA A 275 -7.57 -14.74 5.20
CA ALA A 275 -8.81 -14.03 5.49
C ALA A 275 -8.67 -12.53 5.17
N ASN A 276 -9.71 -11.96 4.57
CA ASN A 276 -9.74 -10.56 4.12
C ASN A 276 -8.56 -10.17 3.21
N HIS A 277 -7.85 -11.11 2.56
CA HIS A 277 -6.69 -10.78 1.72
C HIS A 277 -5.57 -10.01 2.44
N VAL A 278 -5.42 -10.20 3.75
CA VAL A 278 -4.34 -9.59 4.56
C VAL A 278 -3.17 -10.57 4.67
N TYR A 279 -2.03 -10.20 4.08
CA TYR A 279 -0.78 -10.93 4.18
C TYR A 279 0.06 -10.33 5.28
N GLU A 280 0.22 -11.05 6.39
CA GLU A 280 1.07 -10.63 7.50
C GLU A 280 2.53 -10.88 7.15
N ILE A 281 3.28 -9.79 7.11
CA ILE A 281 4.70 -9.73 6.86
C ILE A 281 5.31 -9.25 8.16
N GLY A 282 6.16 -10.07 8.76
CA GLY A 282 6.87 -9.73 9.98
C GLY A 282 7.87 -8.58 9.76
N LEU A 283 8.70 -8.33 10.78
CA LEU A 283 9.67 -7.25 10.78
C LEU A 283 10.57 -7.23 9.52
N VAL A 284 10.49 -6.14 8.76
CA VAL A 284 11.29 -5.86 7.57
C VAL A 284 11.82 -4.43 7.59
N LYS A 285 12.98 -4.20 6.98
CA LYS A 285 13.46 -2.86 6.66
C LYS A 285 12.79 -2.37 5.38
N ALA A 286 11.95 -1.35 5.49
CA ALA A 286 11.31 -0.70 4.35
C ALA A 286 11.99 0.62 4.02
N SER A 287 12.28 0.83 2.73
CA SER A 287 12.89 2.08 2.25
C SER A 287 12.41 2.47 0.85
N HIS A 288 11.89 3.69 0.72
CA HIS A 288 11.53 4.31 -0.54
C HIS A 288 11.48 5.84 -0.37
N LYS A 289 12.11 6.60 -1.29
CA LYS A 289 11.97 8.06 -1.31
C LYS A 289 10.98 8.50 -2.38
N SER A 290 10.25 9.57 -2.10
CA SER A 290 9.19 10.08 -2.97
C SER A 290 9.67 10.54 -4.36
N ASN A 291 10.95 10.88 -4.49
CA ASN A 291 11.59 11.28 -5.74
C ASN A 291 12.26 10.12 -6.50
N GLU A 292 12.28 8.91 -5.94
CA GLU A 292 12.88 7.75 -6.60
C GLU A 292 11.89 7.13 -7.58
N THR A 293 12.35 6.92 -8.81
CA THR A 293 11.55 6.21 -9.81
C THR A 293 11.68 4.71 -9.61
N LEU A 294 10.55 4.01 -9.50
CA LEU A 294 10.49 2.54 -9.42
C LEU A 294 10.63 1.92 -10.81
N THR A 295 11.80 2.09 -11.42
CA THR A 295 12.10 1.57 -12.75
C THR A 295 13.06 0.41 -12.68
N TYR A 296 12.68 -0.72 -13.29
CA TYR A 296 13.56 -1.85 -13.53
C TYR A 296 13.80 -1.99 -15.02
N HIS A 297 15.05 -1.83 -15.43
CA HIS A 297 15.44 -1.80 -16.84
C HIS A 297 16.26 -3.03 -17.21
N ILE A 298 15.88 -3.65 -18.32
CA ILE A 298 16.67 -4.66 -19.02
C ILE A 298 16.67 -4.31 -20.52
N PRO A 299 17.63 -4.81 -21.31
CA PRO A 299 17.65 -4.54 -22.75
C PRO A 299 16.31 -4.90 -23.41
N GLY A 300 15.69 -3.92 -24.10
CA GLY A 300 14.41 -4.09 -24.82
C GLY A 300 13.15 -3.85 -23.98
N LEU A 301 13.25 -3.71 -22.66
CA LEU A 301 12.10 -3.61 -21.76
C LEU A 301 12.39 -2.75 -20.52
N THR A 302 11.46 -1.86 -20.20
CA THR A 302 11.44 -1.16 -18.92
C THR A 302 10.16 -1.49 -18.17
N CYS A 303 10.28 -1.85 -16.89
CA CYS A 303 9.16 -2.02 -15.98
C CYS A 303 9.01 -0.78 -15.11
N TYR A 304 7.78 -0.30 -14.94
CA TYR A 304 7.46 0.86 -14.10
C TYR A 304 6.55 0.40 -12.96
N GLY A 305 7.05 0.45 -11.73
CA GLY A 305 6.29 0.19 -10.51
C GLY A 305 5.65 1.44 -9.93
N THR A 306 4.77 1.24 -8.94
CA THR A 306 4.23 2.29 -8.09
C THR A 306 3.92 1.74 -6.70
N TYR A 307 4.15 2.53 -5.65
CA TYR A 307 3.66 2.26 -4.29
C TYR A 307 2.42 3.05 -3.94
N LYS A 308 1.85 3.78 -4.90
CA LYS A 308 0.59 4.50 -4.76
C LYS A 308 -0.32 4.31 -5.94
N VAL A 309 -1.59 4.68 -5.77
CA VAL A 309 -2.50 4.79 -6.91
C VAL A 309 -1.97 5.90 -7.81
N ASP A 310 -1.47 5.52 -8.97
CA ASP A 310 -0.83 6.45 -9.90
C ASP A 310 -1.43 6.37 -11.31
N LYS A 311 -1.43 7.51 -11.98
CA LYS A 311 -1.95 7.69 -13.33
C LYS A 311 -0.78 7.92 -14.29
N PHE A 312 -0.43 6.89 -15.03
CA PHE A 312 0.64 6.94 -16.00
C PHE A 312 0.17 7.60 -17.30
N ALA A 313 1.00 8.52 -17.81
CA ALA A 313 0.86 9.00 -19.18
C ALA A 313 1.07 7.81 -20.14
N SER A 314 0.19 7.67 -21.12
CA SER A 314 0.32 6.59 -22.11
C SER A 314 1.63 6.70 -22.86
N LYS A 315 2.47 5.66 -22.79
CA LYS A 315 3.69 5.53 -23.59
C LYS A 315 3.43 4.59 -24.78
N ARG A 316 4.17 4.79 -25.87
CA ARG A 316 4.21 3.83 -26.98
C ARG A 316 4.63 2.47 -26.43
N ASN A 317 3.94 1.42 -26.87
CA ASN A 317 4.20 0.03 -26.43
C ASN A 317 4.15 -0.16 -24.91
N MET A 318 3.22 0.53 -24.24
CA MET A 318 2.90 0.29 -22.85
C MET A 318 1.87 -0.83 -22.70
N TYR A 319 2.10 -1.72 -21.74
CA TYR A 319 1.27 -2.90 -21.48
C TYR A 319 1.04 -3.10 -19.98
N ILE A 320 -0.15 -3.55 -19.63
CA ILE A 320 -0.51 -4.00 -18.28
C ILE A 320 -0.77 -5.50 -18.30
N PHE A 321 -0.62 -6.16 -17.16
CA PHE A 321 -1.00 -7.57 -17.02
C PHE A 321 -2.52 -7.70 -16.84
N GLY A 322 -3.15 -8.55 -17.64
CA GLY A 322 -4.43 -9.18 -17.33
C GLY A 322 -4.19 -10.56 -16.72
N ASP A 323 -5.26 -11.32 -16.48
CA ASP A 323 -5.19 -12.60 -15.75
C ASP A 323 -4.15 -13.57 -16.34
N ASN A 324 -4.16 -13.78 -17.66
CA ASN A 324 -3.26 -14.69 -18.37
C ASN A 324 -2.68 -14.09 -19.67
N ASN A 325 -2.57 -12.76 -19.71
CA ASN A 325 -2.09 -12.03 -20.89
C ASN A 325 -1.52 -10.67 -20.52
N ILE A 326 -0.88 -10.02 -21.47
CA ILE A 326 -0.65 -8.57 -21.42
C ILE A 326 -1.66 -7.84 -22.31
N VAL A 327 -2.13 -6.69 -21.85
CA VAL A 327 -3.07 -5.81 -22.56
C VAL A 327 -2.35 -4.53 -22.92
N LYS A 328 -2.36 -4.20 -24.22
CA LYS A 328 -1.79 -2.93 -24.69
C LYS A 328 -2.62 -1.76 -24.18
N VAL A 329 -1.98 -0.81 -23.51
CA VAL A 329 -2.61 0.45 -23.14
C VAL A 329 -2.82 1.27 -24.41
N LYS A 330 -4.04 1.80 -24.59
CA LYS A 330 -4.35 2.62 -25.76
C LYS A 330 -3.49 3.88 -25.73
N ASP A 331 -2.69 4.04 -26.77
CA ASP A 331 -1.90 5.24 -27.02
C ASP A 331 -2.83 6.36 -27.48
N LYS A 332 -3.41 7.07 -26.52
CA LYS A 332 -4.25 8.24 -26.74
C LYS A 332 -3.80 9.29 -25.74
N SER A 333 -3.38 10.45 -26.24
CA SER A 333 -2.85 11.59 -25.45
C SER A 333 -3.72 12.06 -24.28
N LYS A 334 -4.97 11.58 -24.16
CA LYS A 334 -5.92 11.90 -23.08
C LYS A 334 -6.32 10.71 -22.19
N VAL A 335 -5.84 9.48 -22.46
CA VAL A 335 -6.17 8.30 -21.63
C VAL A 335 -5.01 8.02 -20.68
N LYS A 336 -5.21 8.33 -19.40
CA LYS A 336 -4.29 7.89 -18.33
C LYS A 336 -4.65 6.47 -17.92
N ALA A 337 -3.66 5.57 -17.90
CA ALA A 337 -3.85 4.26 -17.26
C ALA A 337 -3.66 4.46 -15.77
N SER A 338 -4.65 4.04 -14.98
CA SER A 338 -4.53 4.01 -13.52
C SER A 338 -3.99 2.66 -13.09
N LEU A 339 -3.03 2.66 -12.19
CA LEU A 339 -2.50 1.47 -11.57
C LEU A 339 -2.61 1.63 -10.06
N ASN A 340 -3.18 0.62 -9.39
CA ASN A 340 -3.24 0.56 -7.93
C ASN A 340 -1.83 0.44 -7.34
N ALA A 341 -1.69 0.75 -6.05
CA ALA A 341 -0.43 0.66 -5.34
C ALA A 341 0.17 -0.77 -5.39
N PHE A 342 1.50 -0.83 -5.23
CA PHE A 342 2.30 -2.06 -5.19
C PHE A 342 2.25 -2.90 -6.48
N ARG A 343 1.87 -2.31 -7.60
CA ARG A 343 1.80 -2.96 -8.92
C ARG A 343 2.80 -2.34 -9.89
N TRP A 344 3.01 -3.00 -11.02
CA TRP A 344 3.90 -2.52 -12.07
C TRP A 344 3.36 -2.80 -13.48
N LEU A 345 3.90 -2.08 -14.47
CA LEU A 345 3.55 -2.19 -15.89
C LEU A 345 4.80 -2.32 -16.77
N LEU A 346 4.62 -2.71 -18.03
CA LEU A 346 5.69 -2.94 -19.01
C LEU A 346 5.70 -1.82 -20.07
N VAL A 347 6.88 -1.40 -20.50
CA VAL A 347 7.11 -0.63 -21.73
C VAL A 347 8.19 -1.34 -22.54
N CYS A 348 7.84 -1.77 -23.75
CA CYS A 348 8.75 -2.51 -24.63
C CYS A 348 9.26 -1.63 -25.77
N ASP A 349 10.54 -1.73 -26.12
CA ASP A 349 11.11 -0.96 -27.24
C ASP A 349 10.46 -1.36 -28.57
N LYS A 350 10.11 -2.64 -28.71
CA LYS A 350 9.40 -3.20 -29.85
C LYS A 350 8.03 -3.73 -29.45
N THR A 351 7.09 -3.73 -30.39
CA THR A 351 5.77 -4.34 -30.18
C THR A 351 5.94 -5.84 -29.89
N PRO A 352 5.46 -6.35 -28.74
CA PRO A 352 5.52 -7.77 -28.44
C PRO A 352 4.62 -8.60 -29.38
N LYS A 353 5.02 -9.85 -29.63
CA LYS A 353 4.27 -10.82 -30.45
C LYS A 353 2.98 -11.27 -29.76
N ALA A 354 2.02 -11.81 -30.52
CA ALA A 354 0.72 -12.26 -29.98
C ALA A 354 0.83 -13.28 -28.84
N ASP A 355 1.92 -14.07 -28.81
CA ASP A 355 2.30 -14.94 -27.67
C ASP A 355 3.68 -14.52 -27.15
N ALA A 356 3.79 -13.32 -26.56
CA ALA A 356 5.09 -12.74 -26.22
C ALA A 356 5.73 -13.32 -24.97
N LEU A 357 4.93 -13.76 -23.98
CA LEU A 357 5.47 -14.11 -22.67
C LEU A 357 6.12 -15.50 -22.70
N ARG A 358 7.31 -15.62 -22.13
CA ARG A 358 8.09 -16.86 -22.03
C ARG A 358 8.51 -17.04 -20.57
N PHE A 359 8.04 -18.10 -19.94
CA PHE A 359 8.38 -18.40 -18.55
C PHE A 359 9.33 -19.58 -18.51
N GLU A 360 10.56 -19.32 -18.09
CA GLU A 360 11.56 -20.35 -17.84
C GLU A 360 11.36 -20.89 -16.41
N LYS A 361 10.99 -22.16 -16.33
CA LYS A 361 11.17 -22.94 -15.10
C LYS A 361 12.60 -23.44 -15.06
N VAL A 362 13.22 -23.40 -13.88
CA VAL A 362 14.45 -24.20 -13.66
C VAL A 362 14.03 -25.67 -13.81
N ALA A 363 14.54 -26.31 -14.87
CA ALA A 363 14.04 -27.49 -15.59
C ALA A 363 13.01 -27.21 -16.72
N THR A 364 13.56 -26.78 -17.88
CA THR A 364 13.25 -27.23 -19.27
C THR A 364 11.83 -27.18 -19.86
N GLU A 365 10.87 -26.42 -19.32
CA GLU A 365 9.62 -26.13 -20.05
C GLU A 365 9.28 -24.64 -20.11
N ILE A 366 9.17 -24.13 -21.35
CA ILE A 366 8.72 -22.77 -21.63
C ILE A 366 7.21 -22.79 -21.92
N LYS A 367 6.38 -22.20 -21.05
CA LYS A 367 4.97 -21.93 -21.35
C LYS A 367 4.82 -20.57 -22.05
N SER A 368 3.99 -20.50 -23.10
CA SER A 368 3.67 -19.28 -23.83
C SER A 368 2.25 -18.78 -23.51
N LEU A 369 2.07 -17.46 -23.44
CA LEU A 369 0.78 -16.82 -23.15
C LEU A 369 0.48 -15.68 -24.13
N ARG A 370 -0.83 -15.48 -24.35
CA ARG A 370 -1.40 -14.60 -25.38
C ARG A 370 -1.38 -13.12 -24.98
N ILE A 371 -1.50 -12.23 -25.97
CA ILE A 371 -1.93 -10.83 -25.83
C ILE A 371 -3.44 -10.80 -26.04
N SER A 372 -4.22 -10.32 -25.06
CA SER A 372 -5.66 -10.11 -25.29
C SER A 372 -5.90 -8.70 -25.82
N ARG A 373 -6.68 -8.60 -26.91
CA ARG A 373 -7.39 -7.36 -27.25
C ARG A 373 -8.68 -7.39 -26.42
N LYS A 374 -8.95 -6.34 -25.66
CA LYS A 374 -10.23 -6.17 -24.94
C LYS A 374 -11.37 -6.50 -25.91
N ASN A 375 -12.20 -7.50 -25.59
CA ASN A 375 -13.36 -7.84 -26.40
C ASN A 375 -14.23 -6.58 -26.54
N ASP A 376 -14.40 -6.14 -27.78
CA ASP A 376 -15.42 -5.18 -28.15
C ASP A 376 -16.74 -5.94 -28.30
N ASP A 377 -17.53 -5.94 -27.23
CA ASP A 377 -18.83 -6.60 -27.22
C ASP A 377 -19.87 -5.90 -28.08
N ARG A 378 -19.54 -4.74 -28.66
CA ARG A 378 -20.41 -4.04 -29.61
C ARG A 378 -20.61 -4.87 -30.87
N ILE A 379 -21.87 -4.98 -31.26
CA ILE A 379 -22.33 -5.70 -32.44
C ILE A 379 -22.71 -4.67 -33.50
N TYR A 380 -22.31 -4.91 -34.74
CA TYR A 380 -22.61 -4.04 -35.87
C TYR A 380 -23.25 -4.83 -37.01
N THR A 381 -24.06 -4.17 -37.84
CA THR A 381 -24.45 -4.73 -39.14
C THR A 381 -23.24 -4.79 -40.08
N LEU A 382 -23.36 -5.47 -41.22
CA LEU A 382 -22.31 -5.47 -42.26
C LEU A 382 -22.03 -4.06 -42.82
N GLY A 383 -23.01 -3.15 -42.77
CA GLY A 383 -22.87 -1.74 -43.12
C GLY A 383 -22.30 -0.86 -42.00
N GLY A 384 -21.92 -1.44 -40.85
CA GLY A 384 -21.30 -0.71 -39.74
C GLY A 384 -22.28 0.00 -38.79
N LEU A 385 -23.59 -0.27 -38.87
CA LEU A 385 -24.57 0.29 -37.94
C LEU A 385 -24.50 -0.42 -36.60
N TYR A 386 -24.46 0.32 -35.48
CA TYR A 386 -24.38 -0.24 -34.14
C TYR A 386 -25.71 -0.87 -33.68
N MET A 387 -25.64 -2.10 -33.15
CA MET A 387 -26.80 -2.93 -32.79
C MET A 387 -26.83 -3.31 -31.29
N GLY A 388 -26.04 -2.65 -30.44
CA GLY A 388 -25.94 -2.99 -29.02
C GLY A 388 -24.82 -4.00 -28.70
N SER A 389 -24.88 -4.65 -27.54
CA SER A 389 -23.84 -5.58 -27.05
C SER A 389 -24.34 -7.01 -26.74
N SER A 390 -25.62 -7.29 -26.97
CA SER A 390 -26.24 -8.61 -26.74
C SER A 390 -26.81 -9.18 -28.03
N ILE A 391 -26.54 -10.46 -28.28
CA ILE A 391 -27.10 -11.20 -29.41
C ILE A 391 -28.56 -11.63 -29.19
N GLN A 392 -29.04 -11.62 -27.94
CA GLN A 392 -30.32 -12.20 -27.55
C GLN A 392 -31.54 -11.48 -28.16
N TYR A 393 -31.37 -10.21 -28.50
CA TYR A 393 -32.45 -9.34 -29.01
C TYR A 393 -32.25 -8.96 -30.48
N LEU A 394 -31.27 -9.57 -31.16
CA LEU A 394 -31.02 -9.29 -32.57
C LEU A 394 -31.93 -10.15 -33.46
N PRO A 395 -32.50 -9.58 -34.53
CA PRO A 395 -33.12 -10.36 -35.59
C PRO A 395 -32.14 -11.36 -36.20
N LYS A 396 -32.66 -12.46 -36.76
CA LYS A 396 -31.85 -13.44 -37.49
C LYS A 396 -31.07 -12.76 -38.62
N GLY A 397 -29.78 -13.05 -38.73
CA GLY A 397 -28.91 -12.38 -39.71
C GLY A 397 -27.42 -12.49 -39.42
N ILE A 398 -26.62 -11.84 -40.26
CA ILE A 398 -25.15 -11.79 -40.15
C ILE A 398 -24.72 -10.44 -39.57
N TYR A 399 -23.91 -10.47 -38.51
CA TYR A 399 -23.41 -9.28 -37.82
C TYR A 399 -21.90 -9.34 -37.64
N ILE A 400 -21.30 -8.22 -37.24
CA ILE A 400 -19.88 -8.09 -36.89
C ILE A 400 -19.77 -7.88 -35.39
N ARG A 401 -19.05 -8.75 -34.68
CA ARG A 401 -18.67 -8.59 -33.27
C ARG A 401 -17.20 -8.95 -33.13
N ASN A 402 -16.42 -8.16 -32.38
CA ASN A 402 -14.97 -8.38 -32.26
C ASN A 402 -14.23 -8.47 -33.62
N GLY A 403 -14.71 -7.76 -34.65
CA GLY A 403 -14.14 -7.82 -36.00
C GLY A 403 -14.33 -9.15 -36.74
N LYS A 404 -15.19 -10.06 -36.24
CA LYS A 404 -15.55 -11.33 -36.89
C LYS A 404 -17.03 -11.34 -37.27
N LYS A 405 -17.36 -12.04 -38.36
CA LYS A 405 -18.75 -12.32 -38.75
C LYS A 405 -19.37 -13.33 -37.78
N ILE A 406 -20.56 -13.03 -37.28
CA ILE A 406 -21.38 -13.92 -36.45
C ILE A 406 -22.74 -14.09 -37.10
N VAL A 407 -23.37 -15.25 -36.91
CA VAL A 407 -24.71 -15.56 -37.43
C VAL A 407 -25.67 -15.70 -36.25
N VAL A 408 -26.72 -14.88 -36.22
CA VAL A 408 -27.86 -15.03 -35.31
C VAL A 408 -28.90 -15.90 -36.04
N ARG A 409 -29.21 -17.07 -35.48
CA ARG A 409 -30.02 -18.12 -36.12
C ARG A 409 -31.49 -18.11 -35.71
#